data_AF-A0A2V9U6Q9-F1
#
_entry.id   AF-A0A2V9U6Q9-F1
#
_cell.length_a   1.000
_cell.length_b   1.000
_cell.length_c   1.000
_cell.angle_alpha   90.00
_cell.angle_beta   90.00
_cell.angle_gamma   90.00
#
_symmetry.space_group_name_H-M   'P 1'
#
loop_
_entity.id
_entity.type
_entity.pdbx_description
1 polymer ?
#
loop_
_entity_poly.entity_id
_entity_poly.type
_entity_poly.pdbx_seq_one_letter_code
_entity_poly.pdbx_strand_id
1 'polypeptide(L)'
;MTSSQKFNVLGQVARPGSYVIANSPTVLDAIALAGGFRDFAKQKSIYVLRQNADGSQIRIPFNYKEVIKGKNSGQNVKLQPRDTVVVP
;
A
#
# COMPACT_ATOMS: atom_id res chain seq x y z
N MET A 1 3.03 -25.88 -8.61
CA MET A 1 2.25 -24.96 -7.75
C MET A 1 2.77 -23.55 -7.98
N THR A 2 2.12 -22.75 -8.82
CA THR A 2 2.50 -21.34 -9.02
C THR A 2 2.01 -20.54 -7.81
N SER A 3 2.91 -20.18 -6.91
CA SER A 3 2.59 -19.29 -5.79
C SER A 3 2.16 -17.94 -6.35
N SER A 4 0.88 -17.59 -6.20
CA SER A 4 0.41 -16.25 -6.57
C SER A 4 1.09 -15.23 -5.67
N GLN A 5 1.81 -14.27 -6.25
CA GLN A 5 2.46 -13.22 -5.50
C GLN A 5 1.41 -12.32 -4.84
N LYS A 6 1.65 -11.93 -3.58
CA LYS A 6 0.71 -11.16 -2.77
C LYS A 6 1.37 -9.93 -2.14
N PHE A 7 0.55 -8.93 -1.85
CA PHE A 7 0.85 -7.81 -0.96
C PHE A 7 -0.16 -7.79 0.19
N ASN A 8 0.13 -7.06 1.26
CA ASN A 8 -0.75 -6.92 2.41
C ASN A 8 -1.24 -5.47 2.58
N VAL A 9 -2.46 -5.31 3.08
CA VAL A 9 -2.98 -4.03 3.55
C VAL A 9 -3.43 -4.18 4.99
N LEU A 10 -2.91 -3.32 5.87
CA LEU A 10 -3.17 -3.36 7.32
C LEU A 10 -3.67 -2.00 7.84
N GLY A 11 -4.37 -2.04 8.97
CA GLY A 11 -4.80 -0.86 9.71
C GLY A 11 -6.20 -0.36 9.33
N GLN A 12 -6.38 0.96 9.31
CA GLN A 12 -7.67 1.66 9.18
C GLN A 12 -8.21 1.69 7.74
N VAL A 13 -8.39 0.50 7.18
CA VAL A 13 -9.08 0.24 5.90
C VAL A 13 -10.32 -0.62 6.14
N ALA A 14 -11.28 -0.63 5.23
CA ALA A 14 -12.52 -1.40 5.40
C ALA A 14 -12.26 -2.92 5.50
N ARG A 15 -11.33 -3.43 4.70
CA ARG A 15 -10.96 -4.85 4.62
C ARG A 15 -9.44 -5.00 4.69
N PRO A 16 -8.84 -5.14 5.88
CA PRO A 16 -7.42 -5.48 5.98
C PRO A 16 -7.21 -6.95 5.56
N GLY A 17 -6.07 -7.25 4.96
CA GLY A 17 -5.75 -8.61 4.52
C GLY A 17 -4.68 -8.70 3.44
N SER A 18 -4.48 -9.91 2.92
CA SER A 18 -3.58 -10.19 1.80
C SER A 18 -4.33 -10.17 0.47
N TYR A 19 -3.71 -9.53 -0.52
CA TYR A 19 -4.26 -9.33 -1.86
C TYR A 19 -3.30 -9.89 -2.90
N VAL A 20 -3.86 -10.49 -3.96
CA VAL A 20 -3.04 -10.99 -5.08
C VAL A 20 -2.55 -9.79 -5.89
N ILE A 21 -1.27 -9.82 -6.29
CA ILE A 21 -0.71 -8.87 -7.23
C ILE A 21 -1.28 -9.20 -8.61
N ALA A 22 -2.24 -8.39 -9.05
CA ALA A 22 -2.74 -8.37 -10.41
C ALA A 22 -2.33 -7.04 -11.07
N ASN A 23 -1.70 -7.10 -12.24
CA ASN A 23 -1.37 -5.92 -13.05
C ASN A 23 -0.51 -4.84 -12.37
N SER A 24 0.41 -5.22 -11.47
CA SER A 24 1.31 -4.28 -10.77
C SER A 24 0.57 -3.13 -10.06
N PRO A 25 -0.28 -3.42 -9.06
CA PRO A 25 -1.14 -2.43 -8.43
C PRO A 25 -0.32 -1.35 -7.72
N THR A 26 -0.86 -0.14 -7.64
CA THR A 26 -0.28 0.98 -6.90
C THR A 26 -0.79 1.04 -5.45
N VAL A 27 -0.26 1.96 -4.65
CA VAL A 27 -0.77 2.22 -3.29
C VAL A 27 -2.23 2.65 -3.31
N LEU A 28 -2.66 3.47 -4.29
CA LEU A 28 -4.06 3.83 -4.47
C LEU A 28 -4.93 2.61 -4.79
N ASP A 29 -4.47 1.73 -5.67
CA ASP A 29 -5.21 0.51 -6.02
C ASP A 29 -5.38 -0.40 -4.80
N ALA A 30 -4.34 -0.53 -3.98
CA ALA A 30 -4.42 -1.29 -2.73
C ALA A 30 -5.46 -0.73 -1.75
N ILE A 31 -5.52 0.59 -1.59
CA ILE A 31 -6.52 1.24 -0.74
C ILE A 31 -7.93 1.00 -1.30
N ALA A 32 -8.10 1.08 -2.61
CA ALA A 32 -9.38 0.83 -3.27
C ALA A 32 -9.82 -0.65 -3.11
N LEU A 33 -8.92 -1.60 -3.35
CA LEU A 33 -9.14 -3.04 -3.14
C LEU A 33 -9.46 -3.39 -1.69
N ALA A 34 -8.87 -2.65 -0.74
CA ALA A 34 -9.18 -2.75 0.68
C ALA A 34 -10.52 -2.10 1.08
N GLY A 35 -11.28 -1.58 0.12
CA GLY A 35 -12.60 -0.97 0.35
C GLY A 35 -12.53 0.46 0.90
N GLY A 36 -11.42 1.16 0.71
CA GLY A 36 -11.23 2.52 1.20
C GLY A 36 -10.86 2.58 2.69
N PHE A 37 -10.85 3.80 3.21
CA PHE A 37 -10.49 4.09 4.60
C PHE A 37 -11.65 3.85 5.56
N ARG A 38 -11.33 3.45 6.80
CA ARG A 38 -12.23 3.58 7.95
C ARG A 38 -12.18 4.99 8.54
N ASP A 39 -13.11 5.30 9.43
CA ASP A 39 -13.10 6.53 10.20
C ASP A 39 -11.77 6.68 10.96
N PHE A 40 -11.32 7.92 11.13
CA PHE A 40 -10.07 8.29 11.82
C PHE A 40 -8.74 7.84 11.18
N ALA A 41 -8.76 7.25 9.98
CA ALA A 41 -7.53 6.90 9.26
C ALA A 41 -6.61 8.12 9.05
N LYS A 42 -5.32 7.97 9.40
CA LYS A 42 -4.32 9.03 9.23
C LYS A 42 -3.79 9.07 7.79
N GLN A 43 -4.61 9.60 6.89
CA GLN A 43 -4.36 9.65 5.44
C GLN A 43 -3.04 10.32 5.00
N LYS A 44 -2.40 11.12 5.86
CA LYS A 44 -1.10 11.77 5.58
C LYS A 44 0.11 10.94 6.03
N SER A 45 -0.12 9.86 6.77
CA SER A 45 0.90 9.08 7.47
C SER A 45 0.90 7.62 7.05
N ILE A 46 0.31 7.30 5.90
CA ILE A 46 0.33 5.97 5.31
C ILE A 46 1.76 5.67 4.85
N TYR A 47 2.14 4.39 4.84
CA TYR A 47 3.45 3.98 4.35
C TYR A 47 3.42 2.56 3.82
N VAL A 48 4.35 2.26 2.91
CA VAL A 48 4.65 0.91 2.46
C VAL A 48 5.89 0.42 3.19
N LEU A 49 5.80 -0.76 3.78
CA LEU A 49 6.95 -1.54 4.23
C LEU A 49 7.36 -2.48 3.10
N ARG A 50 8.60 -2.32 2.63
CA ARG A 50 9.16 -3.13 1.54
C ARG A 50 10.43 -3.81 2.01
N GLN A 51 10.52 -5.12 1.75
CA GLN A 51 11.73 -5.90 1.97
C GLN A 51 12.53 -5.97 0.67
N ASN A 52 13.78 -5.51 0.71
CA ASN A 52 14.71 -5.59 -0.40
C ASN A 52 15.33 -7.00 -0.49
N ALA A 53 15.98 -7.29 -1.62
CA ALA A 53 16.61 -8.58 -1.87
C ALA A 53 17.77 -8.89 -0.91
N ASP A 54 18.41 -7.85 -0.36
CA ASP A 54 19.47 -7.95 0.66
C ASP A 54 18.93 -8.20 2.08
N GLY A 55 17.61 -8.33 2.23
CA GLY A 55 16.93 -8.54 3.51
C GLY A 55 16.65 -7.25 4.29
N SER A 56 17.15 -6.09 3.83
CA SER A 56 16.84 -4.80 4.45
C SER A 56 15.37 -4.45 4.26
N GLN A 57 14.82 -3.69 5.21
CA GLN A 57 13.45 -3.21 5.15
C GLN A 57 13.44 -1.69 5.05
N ILE A 58 12.76 -1.18 4.03
CA ILE A 58 12.56 0.26 3.84
C ILE A 58 11.11 0.65 4.11
N ARG A 59 10.92 1.91 4.52
CA ARG A 59 9.63 2.53 4.71
C ARG A 59 9.42 3.64 3.68
N ILE A 60 8.47 3.44 2.79
CA ILE A 60 8.14 4.40 1.72
C ILE A 60 6.92 5.20 2.19
N PRO A 61 7.04 6.52 2.45
CA PRO A 61 5.92 7.33 2.90
C PRO A 61 4.90 7.54 1.77
N PHE A 62 3.62 7.58 2.15
CA PHE A 62 2.51 7.87 1.26
C PHE A 62 1.54 8.86 1.92
N ASN A 63 1.42 10.05 1.34
CA ASN A 63 0.46 11.06 1.73
C ASN A 63 -0.68 11.08 0.72
N TYR A 64 -1.76 10.37 1.05
CA TYR A 64 -2.93 10.23 0.19
C TYR A 64 -3.47 11.59 -0.27
N LYS A 65 -3.53 12.58 0.64
CA LYS A 65 -4.09 13.91 0.36
C LYS A 65 -3.27 14.70 -0.66
N GLU A 66 -1.95 14.50 -0.72
CA GLU A 66 -1.09 15.16 -1.71
C GLU A 66 -1.14 14.45 -3.05
N VAL A 67 -1.18 13.12 -3.03
CA VAL A 67 -1.25 12.28 -4.23
C VAL A 67 -2.53 12.55 -5.01
N ILE A 68 -3.70 12.55 -4.36
CA ILE A 68 -4.99 12.83 -5.05
C ILE A 68 -5.09 14.27 -5.58
N LYS A 69 -4.29 15.19 -5.04
CA LYS A 69 -4.20 16.59 -5.51
C LYS A 69 -3.15 16.79 -6.59
N GLY A 70 -2.48 15.72 -7.04
CA GLY A 70 -1.41 15.77 -8.03
C GLY A 70 -0.12 16.46 -7.56
N LYS A 71 0.01 16.75 -6.26
CA LYS A 71 1.17 17.51 -5.73
C LYS A 71 2.40 16.62 -5.51
N ASN A 72 2.20 15.34 -5.24
CA ASN A 72 3.28 14.36 -4.99
C ASN A 72 2.99 12.99 -5.61
N SER A 73 2.61 12.97 -6.90
CA SER A 73 2.20 11.75 -7.61
C SER A 73 3.26 10.63 -7.58
N GLY A 74 4.55 10.99 -7.44
CA GLY A 74 5.65 10.03 -7.30
C GLY A 74 5.56 9.13 -6.06
N GLN A 75 4.75 9.49 -5.06
CA GLN A 75 4.51 8.63 -3.90
C GLN A 75 3.57 7.45 -4.22
N ASN A 76 2.78 7.51 -5.29
CA ASN A 76 1.90 6.41 -5.70
C ASN A 76 2.67 5.29 -6.40
N VAL A 77 3.60 4.68 -5.66
CA VAL A 77 4.48 3.63 -6.16
C VAL A 77 3.71 2.35 -6.49
N LYS A 78 4.24 1.59 -7.45
CA LYS A 78 3.78 0.21 -7.70
C LYS A 78 4.20 -0.68 -6.54
N LEU A 79 3.29 -1.55 -6.13
CA LEU A 79 3.50 -2.55 -5.09
C LEU A 79 4.23 -3.76 -5.64
N GLN A 80 5.12 -4.28 -4.80
CA GLN A 80 5.93 -5.46 -5.06
C GLN A 80 5.44 -6.63 -4.19
N PRO A 81 5.78 -7.86 -4.58
CA PRO A 81 5.52 -9.03 -3.75
C PRO A 81 6.08 -8.81 -2.34
N ARG A 82 5.29 -9.17 -1.33
CA ARG A 82 5.60 -9.02 0.10
C ARG A 82 5.59 -7.59 0.63
N ASP A 83 5.23 -6.60 -0.17
CA ASP A 83 4.94 -5.26 0.34
C ASP A 83 3.78 -5.29 1.33
N THR A 84 3.85 -4.42 2.33
CA THR A 84 2.75 -4.19 3.26
C THR A 84 2.40 -2.70 3.30
N VAL A 85 1.20 -2.36 2.84
CA VAL A 85 0.62 -1.02 2.97
C VAL A 85 0.01 -0.89 4.36
N VAL A 86 0.51 0.05 5.16
CA VAL A 86 0.01 0.31 6.50
C VAL A 86 -0.72 1.64 6.51
N VAL A 87 -2.00 1.59 6.90
CA VAL A 87 -2.86 2.76 7.10
C VAL A 87 -3.08 2.94 8.61
N PRO A 88 -2.39 3.88 9.26
CA PRO A 88 -2.55 4.10 10.69
C PRO A 88 -3.93 4.66 11.09
#